data_AF-A0A162IU10-F1
#
_entry.id   AF-A0A162IU10-F1
#
_cell.length_a   1.000
_cell.length_b   1.000
_cell.length_c   1.000
_cell.angle_alpha   90.00
_cell.angle_beta   90.00
_cell.angle_gamma   90.00
#
_symmetry.space_group_name_H-M   'P 1'
#
loop_
_entity.id
_entity.type
_entity.pdbx_description
1 polymer ?
#
loop_
_entity_poly.entity_id
_entity_poly.type
_entity_poly.pdbx_seq_one_letter_code
_entity_poly.pdbx_strand_id
1 'polypeptide(L)'
;MASPFPDAARVISANSLTLSGDRNEPEVTNVREVVKSDEMFDGQLRRSVFGSVDVPAQNDRPLDEPSAAGSGIVRPGGINAYFLDLAPGFTTPMHRTVSTDFLLVHRGTATVITPEGPYNVFDGKADYASVTETTCTEGEVIIQRGQMHASFEQQD
;
A
#
# COMPACT_ATOMS: atom_id res chain seq x y z
N MET A 1 18.25 3.45 -6.85
CA MET A 1 19.15 2.90 -5.79
C MET A 1 18.37 1.82 -5.10
N ALA A 2 18.95 0.64 -4.84
CA ALA A 2 18.22 -0.39 -4.10
C ALA A 2 17.82 0.14 -2.70
N SER A 3 16.58 -0.11 -2.30
CA SER A 3 16.09 0.24 -0.95
C SER A 3 17.00 -0.38 0.12
N PRO A 4 17.37 0.37 1.18
CA PRO A 4 18.22 -0.15 2.25
C PRO A 4 17.46 -1.09 3.22
N PHE A 5 16.14 -1.24 3.04
CA PHE A 5 15.31 -2.07 3.89
C PHE A 5 15.33 -3.54 3.47
N PRO A 6 15.20 -4.48 4.42
CA PRO A 6 15.15 -5.90 4.10
C PRO A 6 13.97 -6.21 3.17
N ASP A 7 14.05 -7.35 2.49
CA ASP A 7 12.93 -7.82 1.68
C ASP A 7 11.68 -7.98 2.54
N ALA A 8 10.55 -7.56 1.98
CA ALA A 8 9.26 -7.73 2.63
C ALA A 8 8.97 -9.22 2.84
N ALA A 9 8.39 -9.56 3.99
CA ALA A 9 7.95 -10.91 4.29
C ALA A 9 6.52 -10.86 4.83
N ARG A 10 5.78 -11.94 4.59
CA ARG A 10 4.44 -12.13 5.18
C ARG A 10 4.33 -13.49 5.85
N VAL A 11 3.40 -13.57 6.80
CA VAL A 11 2.95 -14.82 7.40
C VAL A 11 1.45 -14.93 7.15
N ILE A 12 1.04 -15.99 6.47
CA ILE A 12 -0.35 -16.31 6.21
C ILE A 12 -0.78 -17.37 7.22
N SER A 13 -1.82 -17.07 8.00
CA SER A 13 -2.43 -18.01 8.94
C SER A 13 -3.81 -18.41 8.44
N ALA A 14 -4.10 -19.71 8.40
CA ALA A 14 -5.39 -20.22 7.94
C ALA A 14 -5.82 -21.47 8.71
N ASN A 15 -7.13 -21.64 8.84
CA ASN A 15 -7.74 -22.83 9.41
C ASN A 15 -7.77 -23.97 8.38
N SER A 16 -7.34 -25.17 8.78
CA SER A 16 -7.50 -26.41 8.05
C SER A 16 -8.89 -26.97 8.34
N LEU A 17 -9.79 -26.83 7.37
CA LEU A 17 -11.22 -27.16 7.52
C LEU A 17 -11.51 -28.67 7.58
N THR A 18 -10.49 -29.53 7.61
CA THR A 18 -10.65 -30.97 7.88
C THR A 18 -10.95 -31.21 9.37
N LEU A 19 -12.19 -30.97 9.76
CA LEU A 19 -12.68 -31.24 11.12
C LEU A 19 -13.12 -32.70 11.26
N SER A 20 -12.56 -33.43 12.22
CA SER A 20 -13.18 -34.66 12.74
C SER A 20 -14.01 -34.33 13.99
N GLY A 21 -15.32 -34.10 13.81
CA GLY A 21 -16.31 -34.02 14.88
C GLY A 21 -16.73 -32.61 15.34
N ASP A 22 -17.91 -32.52 15.96
CA ASP A 22 -18.69 -31.29 16.17
C ASP A 22 -18.20 -30.34 17.30
N ARG A 23 -17.01 -30.56 17.87
CA ARG A 23 -16.52 -29.78 19.05
C ARG A 23 -15.04 -29.40 19.03
N ASN A 24 -14.33 -29.68 17.93
CA ASN A 24 -12.92 -29.35 17.82
C ASN A 24 -12.75 -28.05 17.01
N GLU A 25 -11.86 -27.17 17.48
CA GLU A 25 -11.34 -26.08 16.63
C GLU A 25 -10.51 -26.69 15.48
N PRO A 26 -10.52 -26.07 14.29
CA PRO A 26 -9.70 -26.54 13.17
C PRO A 26 -8.21 -26.41 13.48
N GLU A 27 -7.41 -27.29 12.88
CA GLU A 27 -5.95 -27.13 12.89
C GLU A 27 -5.58 -25.79 12.23
N VAL A 28 -4.56 -25.11 12.75
CA VAL A 28 -4.07 -23.85 12.18
C VAL A 28 -2.77 -24.09 11.42
N THR A 29 -2.72 -23.61 10.18
CA THR A 29 -1.51 -23.62 9.36
C THR A 29 -0.93 -22.21 9.25
N ASN A 30 0.40 -22.12 9.31
CA ASN A 30 1.12 -20.88 9.15
C ASN A 30 2.17 -21.03 8.04
N VAL A 31 2.10 -20.17 7.02
CA VAL A 31 3.05 -20.14 5.93
C VAL A 31 3.79 -18.81 5.96
N ARG A 32 5.11 -18.86 6.13
CA ARG A 32 5.98 -17.69 6.03
C ARG A 32 6.65 -17.67 4.67
N GLU A 33 6.64 -16.52 4.03
CA GLU A 33 7.30 -16.32 2.75
C GLU A 33 7.84 -14.91 2.58
N VAL A 34 8.90 -14.80 1.77
CA VAL A 34 9.40 -13.52 1.28
C VAL A 34 8.51 -13.09 0.13
N VAL A 35 8.06 -11.84 0.17
CA VAL A 35 7.17 -11.25 -0.83
C VAL A 35 8.02 -10.68 -1.95
N LYS A 36 7.64 -10.99 -3.20
CA LYS A 36 8.30 -10.42 -4.37
C LYS A 36 8.14 -8.90 -4.37
N SER A 37 9.24 -8.19 -4.57
CA SER A 37 9.25 -6.75 -4.81
C SER A 37 9.36 -6.45 -6.30
N ASP A 38 8.58 -5.47 -6.75
CA ASP A 38 8.74 -4.86 -8.07
C ASP A 38 9.44 -3.49 -7.90
N GLU A 39 10.46 -3.24 -8.72
CA GLU A 39 11.13 -1.95 -8.81
C GLU A 39 10.45 -1.08 -9.88
N MET A 40 10.26 0.19 -9.56
CA MET A 40 9.61 1.19 -10.43
C MET A 40 10.46 2.46 -10.46
N PHE A 41 10.29 3.27 -11.52
CA PHE A 41 11.00 4.54 -11.69
C PHE A 41 12.52 4.39 -11.54
N ASP A 42 13.12 3.47 -12.29
CA ASP A 42 14.56 3.16 -12.25
C ASP A 42 15.08 2.82 -10.83
N GLY A 43 14.22 2.14 -10.06
CA GLY A 43 14.52 1.71 -8.70
C GLY A 43 14.51 2.86 -7.70
N GLN A 44 13.77 3.95 -7.96
CA GLN A 44 13.49 5.00 -6.97
C GLN A 44 12.28 4.66 -6.09
N LEU A 45 11.46 3.70 -6.52
CA LEU A 45 10.34 3.18 -5.75
C LEU A 45 10.35 1.66 -5.81
N ARG A 46 10.23 1.02 -4.66
CA ARG A 46 10.08 -0.43 -4.55
C ARG A 46 8.74 -0.75 -3.92
N ARG A 47 7.98 -1.66 -4.53
CA ARG A 47 6.67 -2.08 -4.03
C ARG A 47 6.62 -3.58 -3.81
N SER A 48 6.09 -4.02 -2.67
CA SER A 48 5.94 -5.45 -2.33
C SER A 48 4.51 -5.74 -1.89
N VAL A 49 3.71 -6.36 -2.75
CA VAL A 49 2.29 -6.65 -2.47
C VAL A 49 2.16 -7.91 -1.64
N PHE A 50 1.72 -7.75 -0.38
CA PHE A 50 1.64 -8.86 0.57
C PHE A 50 0.21 -9.36 0.82
N GLY A 51 -0.82 -8.66 0.33
CA GLY A 51 -2.19 -9.13 0.47
C GLY A 51 -3.14 -8.47 -0.51
N SER A 52 -4.06 -9.24 -1.06
CA SER A 52 -5.15 -8.76 -1.91
C SER A 52 -6.40 -9.57 -1.53
N VAL A 53 -7.45 -8.89 -1.09
CA VAL A 53 -8.68 -9.54 -0.59
C VAL A 53 -9.93 -8.78 -0.99
N ASP A 54 -11.03 -9.49 -1.18
CA ASP A 54 -12.36 -8.87 -1.32
C ASP A 54 -12.78 -8.14 -0.03
N VAL A 55 -13.68 -7.17 -0.19
CA VAL A 55 -14.41 -6.54 0.91
C VAL A 55 -15.91 -6.71 0.64
N PRO A 56 -16.63 -7.52 1.44
CA PRO A 56 -16.14 -8.26 2.61
C PRO A 56 -15.19 -9.42 2.26
N ALA A 57 -14.25 -9.72 3.15
CA ALA A 57 -13.26 -10.80 2.97
C ALA A 57 -13.87 -12.19 3.19
N GLN A 58 -13.26 -13.22 2.61
CA GLN A 58 -13.61 -14.63 2.80
C GLN A 58 -12.41 -15.40 3.33
N ASN A 59 -12.61 -16.18 4.41
CA ASN A 59 -11.54 -16.91 5.08
C ASN A 59 -11.45 -18.39 4.65
N ASP A 60 -12.45 -18.89 3.91
CA ASP A 60 -12.56 -20.31 3.52
C ASP A 60 -11.91 -20.63 2.17
N ARG A 61 -11.20 -19.66 1.58
CA ARG A 61 -10.47 -19.80 0.33
C ARG A 61 -9.02 -19.35 0.49
N PRO A 62 -8.09 -19.85 -0.34
CA PRO A 62 -6.74 -19.30 -0.40
C PRO A 62 -6.78 -17.78 -0.64
N LEU A 63 -5.76 -17.06 -0.15
CA LEU A 63 -5.61 -15.64 -0.50
C LEU A 63 -5.60 -15.49 -2.02
N ASP A 64 -6.25 -14.44 -2.52
CA ASP A 64 -6.17 -14.14 -3.93
C ASP A 64 -4.70 -13.85 -4.27
N GLU A 65 -4.26 -14.40 -5.39
CA GLU A 65 -2.98 -13.97 -5.96
C GLU A 65 -3.01 -12.44 -6.10
N PRO A 66 -1.91 -11.75 -5.76
CA PRO A 66 -1.78 -10.32 -6.00
C PRO A 66 -2.06 -9.99 -7.47
N SER A 67 -3.30 -9.57 -7.75
CA SER A 67 -3.78 -9.27 -9.09
C SER A 67 -3.57 -7.79 -9.35
N ALA A 68 -2.48 -7.46 -10.05
CA ALA A 68 -2.24 -6.10 -10.53
C ALA A 68 -3.05 -5.85 -11.80
N ALA A 69 -4.34 -5.52 -11.66
CA ALA A 69 -5.05 -4.81 -12.72
C ALA A 69 -4.71 -3.30 -12.61
N GLY A 70 -4.32 -2.67 -13.74
CA GLY A 70 -3.95 -1.24 -13.76
C GLY A 70 -2.64 -0.93 -13.03
N SER A 71 -2.58 0.18 -12.29
CA SER A 71 -1.38 0.57 -11.54
C SER A 71 -1.05 -0.38 -10.37
N GLY A 72 -1.94 -1.31 -10.02
CA GLY A 72 -1.77 -2.23 -8.89
C GLY A 72 -1.80 -1.53 -7.54
N ILE A 73 -2.41 -0.34 -7.46
CA ILE A 73 -2.56 0.44 -6.23
C ILE A 73 -3.93 0.14 -5.58
N VAL A 74 -5.00 0.24 -6.37
CA VAL A 74 -6.38 0.05 -5.90
C VAL A 74 -6.92 -1.30 -6.39
N ARG A 75 -7.59 -2.04 -5.50
CA ARG A 75 -8.41 -3.22 -5.84
C ARG A 75 -9.89 -2.85 -5.72
N PRO A 76 -10.63 -2.69 -6.83
CA PRO A 76 -12.06 -2.43 -6.77
C PRO A 76 -12.79 -3.50 -5.95
N GLY A 77 -13.68 -3.08 -5.04
CA GLY A 77 -14.42 -3.99 -4.16
C GLY A 77 -13.56 -4.76 -3.15
N GLY A 78 -12.32 -4.32 -2.90
CA GLY A 78 -11.41 -5.02 -2.00
C GLY A 78 -10.34 -4.15 -1.38
N ILE A 79 -9.38 -4.81 -0.74
CA ILE A 79 -8.16 -4.23 -0.20
C ILE A 79 -6.97 -4.75 -0.98
N ASN A 80 -6.02 -3.87 -1.24
CA ASN A 80 -4.70 -4.21 -1.71
C ASN A 80 -3.69 -3.66 -0.69
N ALA A 81 -2.88 -4.55 -0.10
CA ALA A 81 -1.96 -4.24 0.97
C ALA A 81 -0.53 -4.53 0.52
N TYR A 82 0.33 -3.52 0.63
CA TYR A 82 1.69 -3.57 0.12
C TYR A 82 2.63 -2.69 0.94
N PHE A 83 3.91 -3.06 0.94
CA PHE A 83 4.99 -2.16 1.37
C PHE A 83 5.37 -1.25 0.22
N LEU A 84 5.71 -0.01 0.54
CA LEU A 84 6.18 0.99 -0.41
C LEU A 84 7.44 1.63 0.15
N ASP A 85 8.57 1.41 -0.51
CA ASP A 85 9.82 2.07 -0.17
C ASP A 85 10.08 3.16 -1.21
N LEU A 86 10.28 4.38 -0.73
CA LEU A 86 10.70 5.51 -1.55
C LEU A 86 12.20 5.74 -1.32
N ALA A 87 12.94 5.97 -2.40
CA ALA A 87 14.34 6.38 -2.30
C ALA A 87 14.42 7.81 -1.71
N PRO A 88 15.48 8.13 -0.94
CA PRO A 88 15.67 9.49 -0.43
C PRO A 88 15.64 10.53 -1.56
N GLY A 89 14.87 11.59 -1.37
CA GLY A 89 14.68 12.66 -2.35
C GLY A 89 13.71 12.34 -3.50
N PHE A 90 13.10 11.16 -3.53
CA PHE A 90 12.12 10.81 -4.55
C PHE A 90 10.71 11.30 -4.18
N THR A 91 10.02 11.92 -5.13
CA THR A 91 8.61 12.30 -5.03
C THR A 91 7.78 11.48 -6.01
N THR A 92 6.71 10.84 -5.54
CA THR A 92 5.76 10.17 -6.44
C THR A 92 5.01 11.19 -7.30
N PRO A 93 4.56 10.80 -8.50
CA PRO A 93 3.70 11.69 -9.28
C PRO A 93 2.44 12.06 -8.51
N MET A 94 2.05 13.35 -8.58
CA MET A 94 0.77 13.80 -8.05
C MET A 94 -0.36 13.04 -8.75
N HIS A 95 -1.19 12.34 -7.98
CA HIS A 95 -2.26 11.52 -8.51
C HIS A 95 -3.42 11.40 -7.53
N ARG A 96 -4.52 10.83 -8.01
CA ARG A 96 -5.70 10.53 -7.22
C ARG A 96 -6.13 9.09 -7.44
N THR A 97 -6.40 8.41 -6.35
CA THR A 97 -7.08 7.12 -6.31
C THR A 97 -8.51 7.31 -5.82
N VAL A 98 -9.45 6.52 -6.35
CA VAL A 98 -10.82 6.46 -5.81
C VAL A 98 -10.87 5.34 -4.78
N SER A 99 -10.21 5.58 -3.65
CA SER A 99 -10.07 4.64 -2.53
C SER A 99 -9.95 5.38 -1.20
N THR A 100 -10.09 4.64 -0.10
CA THR A 100 -9.57 5.06 1.20
C THR A 100 -8.32 4.23 1.48
N ASP A 101 -7.20 4.91 1.68
CA ASP A 101 -5.91 4.28 1.86
C ASP A 101 -5.42 4.56 3.29
N PHE A 102 -4.92 3.52 3.96
CA PHE A 102 -4.24 3.63 5.25
C PHE A 102 -2.75 3.47 5.02
N LEU A 103 -1.99 4.55 5.08
CA LEU A 103 -0.55 4.54 4.90
C LEU A 103 0.10 4.61 6.29
N LEU A 104 0.90 3.60 6.61
CA LEU A 104 1.60 3.52 7.88
C LEU A 104 3.07 3.81 7.61
N VAL A 105 3.63 4.83 8.28
CA VAL A 105 5.06 5.12 8.17
C VAL A 105 5.81 4.10 9.01
N HIS A 106 6.33 3.07 8.35
CA HIS A 106 7.01 1.97 9.04
C HIS A 106 8.42 2.34 9.49
N ARG A 107 9.15 3.10 8.66
CA ARG A 107 10.52 3.51 8.89
C ARG A 107 10.84 4.78 8.09
N GLY A 108 11.70 5.66 8.60
CA GLY A 108 12.04 6.93 7.96
C GLY A 108 10.94 7.99 8.09
N THR A 109 10.84 8.87 7.11
CA THR A 109 9.88 9.99 7.12
C THR A 109 9.23 10.17 5.75
N ALA A 110 7.90 10.07 5.72
CA ALA A 110 7.14 10.32 4.51
C ALA A 110 6.46 11.70 4.59
N THR A 111 6.60 12.52 3.58
CA THR A 111 5.85 13.76 3.43
C THR A 111 4.69 13.54 2.48
N VAL A 112 3.47 13.84 2.95
CA VAL A 112 2.27 13.87 2.13
C VAL A 112 2.11 15.27 1.56
N ILE A 113 2.09 15.36 0.23
CA ILE A 113 1.93 16.62 -0.51
C ILE A 113 0.52 16.67 -1.07
N THR A 114 -0.23 17.72 -0.76
CA THR A 114 -1.62 17.91 -1.27
C THR A 114 -1.80 19.31 -1.84
N PRO A 115 -2.68 19.52 -2.83
CA PRO A 115 -3.03 20.86 -3.29
C PRO A 115 -3.53 21.75 -2.17
N GLU A 116 -3.11 23.03 -2.18
CA GLU A 116 -3.64 24.03 -1.26
C GLU A 116 -4.89 24.71 -1.87
N GLY A 117 -6.01 24.64 -1.15
CA GLY A 117 -7.27 25.23 -1.60
C GLY A 117 -7.94 24.49 -2.77
N PRO A 118 -9.06 25.02 -3.28
CA PRO A 118 -9.77 24.46 -4.42
C PRO A 118 -8.95 24.58 -5.72
N TYR A 119 -9.04 23.56 -6.57
CA TYR A 119 -8.42 23.52 -7.89
C TYR A 119 -9.38 22.87 -8.90
N ASN A 120 -9.15 23.12 -10.18
CA ASN A 120 -9.81 22.49 -11.31
C ASN A 120 -8.92 21.43 -11.92
N VAL A 121 -9.54 20.49 -12.65
CA VAL A 121 -8.83 19.56 -13.52
C VAL A 121 -9.28 19.83 -14.95
N PHE A 122 -8.35 20.23 -15.80
CA PHE A 122 -8.56 20.45 -17.23
C PHE A 122 -7.61 19.56 -18.03
N ASP A 123 -8.14 18.77 -18.97
CA ASP A 123 -7.38 17.79 -19.76
C ASP A 123 -6.47 16.88 -18.93
N GLY A 124 -6.98 16.42 -17.79
CA GLY A 124 -6.26 15.51 -16.88
C GLY A 124 -5.14 16.17 -16.06
N LYS A 125 -4.98 17.49 -16.14
CA LYS A 125 -4.02 18.26 -15.35
C LYS A 125 -4.74 19.15 -14.35
N ALA A 126 -4.28 19.12 -13.11
CA ALA A 126 -4.77 20.01 -12.08
C ALA A 126 -4.10 21.38 -12.19
N ASP A 127 -4.84 22.46 -11.91
CA ASP A 127 -4.38 23.86 -12.02
C ASP A 127 -4.03 24.50 -10.65
N TYR A 128 -3.81 23.69 -9.60
CA TYR A 128 -3.43 24.22 -8.29
C TYR A 128 -2.13 25.04 -8.38
N ALA A 129 -2.09 26.18 -7.69
CA ALA A 129 -0.95 27.09 -7.72
C ALA A 129 0.09 26.78 -6.61
N SER A 130 -0.34 26.14 -5.53
CA SER A 130 0.49 25.80 -4.37
C SER A 130 0.08 24.46 -3.76
N VAL A 131 0.96 23.94 -2.90
CA VAL A 131 0.77 22.68 -2.20
C VAL A 131 1.03 22.87 -0.71
N THR A 132 0.35 22.06 0.09
CA THR A 132 0.64 21.85 1.51
C THR A 132 1.45 20.57 1.65
N GLU A 133 2.55 20.65 2.39
CA GLU A 133 3.38 19.50 2.76
C GLU A 133 3.13 19.14 4.23
N THR A 134 2.87 17.86 4.50
CA THR A 134 2.70 17.32 5.85
C THR A 134 3.69 16.21 6.06
N THR A 135 4.72 16.45 6.87
CA THR A 135 5.70 15.43 7.26
C THR A 135 5.06 14.44 8.24
N CYS A 136 5.23 13.16 7.98
CA CYS A 136 4.79 12.05 8.79
C CYS A 136 5.99 11.18 9.17
N THR A 137 6.05 10.80 10.45
CA THR A 137 7.17 10.11 11.08
C THR A 137 6.81 8.68 11.47
N GLU A 138 7.81 7.87 11.82
CA GLU A 138 7.63 6.46 12.17
C GLU A 138 6.50 6.23 13.19
N GLY A 139 5.60 5.30 12.87
CA GLY A 139 4.45 4.94 13.69
C GLY A 139 3.19 5.78 13.42
N GLU A 140 3.28 6.87 12.68
CA GLU A 140 2.09 7.63 12.27
C GLU A 140 1.32 6.92 11.16
N VAL A 141 0.00 7.18 11.15
CA VAL A 141 -0.94 6.62 10.17
C VAL A 141 -1.63 7.77 9.44
N ILE A 142 -1.47 7.78 8.11
CA ILE A 142 -2.19 8.69 7.23
C ILE A 142 -3.44 7.98 6.72
N ILE A 143 -4.59 8.60 6.92
CA ILE A 143 -5.87 8.13 6.38
C ILE A 143 -6.23 9.00 5.18
N GLN A 144 -5.91 8.51 3.99
CA GLN A 144 -6.19 9.18 2.74
C GLN A 144 -7.58 8.80 2.25
N ARG A 145 -8.43 9.78 1.98
CA ARG A 145 -9.85 9.58 1.63
C ARG A 145 -10.14 9.95 0.18
N GLY A 146 -9.27 9.49 -0.72
CA GLY A 146 -9.41 9.69 -2.16
C GLY A 146 -9.11 11.11 -2.62
N GLN A 147 -8.26 11.85 -1.90
CA GLN A 147 -7.76 13.16 -2.33
C GLN A 147 -6.61 13.03 -3.35
N MET A 148 -6.36 14.11 -4.10
CA MET A 148 -5.15 14.28 -4.89
C MET A 148 -3.94 14.43 -3.97
N HIS A 149 -2.87 13.68 -4.23
CA HIS A 149 -1.69 13.65 -3.37
C HIS A 149 -0.44 13.19 -4.12
N ALA A 150 0.71 13.52 -3.55
CA ALA A 150 2.00 12.88 -3.80
C ALA A 150 2.64 12.50 -2.47
N SER A 151 3.64 11.63 -2.52
CA SER A 151 4.44 11.21 -1.37
C SER A 151 5.90 11.46 -1.66
N PHE A 152 6.64 11.94 -0.68
CA PHE A 152 8.06 12.26 -0.78
C PHE A 152 8.81 11.69 0.41
N GLU A 153 9.98 11.09 0.17
CA GLU A 153 10.92 10.76 1.25
C GLU A 153 11.95 11.89 1.34
N GLN A 154 12.08 12.48 2.52
CA GLN A 154 13.07 13.54 2.75
C GLN A 154 14.49 12.99 2.64
N GLN A 155 15.39 13.75 2.03
CA GLN A 155 16.82 13.46 2.01
C GLN A 155 17.45 14.17 3.22
N ASP A 156 17.91 13.40 4.20
CA ASP A 156 18.71 13.91 5.32
C ASP A 156 20.13 14.31 4.88
#